data_AF-A0A3P2AGF5-F1
#
_entry.id   AF-A0A3P2AGF5-F1
#
_cell.length_a   1.000
_cell.length_b   1.000
_cell.length_c   1.000
_cell.angle_alpha   90.00
_cell.angle_beta   90.00
_cell.angle_gamma   90.00
#
_symmetry.space_group_name_H-M   'P 1'
#
loop_
_entity.id
_entity.type
_entity.pdbx_description
1 polymer ?
#
loop_
_entity_poly.entity_id
_entity_poly.type
_entity_poly.pdbx_seq_one_letter_code
_entity_poly.pdbx_strand_id
1 'polypeptide(L)'
;MQKRTFTGLLALLLGLIFVAIFAYHNSYRIALSRAGFSEDSITYVDTGIDDNGNEYRVVFQYENMIKFLRLTKDKYGIWKVTEVCVPNSKAQYIAMGWMRMAGIRRYDVKGESDIEFEMHMMYGGNTATKQIEIPAEILPSNVSVNVFQAETAYVLHFVTYGKPGTLNQIDIPHLLEQTGCIR
;
A
#
# COMPACT_ATOMS: atom_id res chain seq x y z
N MET A 1 37.57 15.30 -38.67
CA MET A 1 36.85 14.14 -38.09
C MET A 1 36.45 14.37 -36.62
N GLN A 2 37.37 14.82 -35.77
CA GLN A 2 37.20 14.99 -34.31
C GLN A 2 36.05 15.93 -33.85
N LYS A 3 35.77 17.01 -34.59
CA LYS A 3 34.65 17.92 -34.25
C LYS A 3 33.27 17.29 -34.44
N ARG A 4 33.09 16.50 -35.51
CA ARG A 4 31.80 15.82 -35.82
C ARG A 4 31.51 14.70 -34.82
N THR A 5 32.54 13.96 -34.41
CA THR A 5 32.40 12.93 -33.36
C THR A 5 32.10 13.55 -32.00
N PHE A 6 32.72 14.68 -31.66
CA PHE A 6 32.43 15.41 -30.42
C PHE A 6 31.00 15.97 -30.39
N THR A 7 30.52 16.58 -31.47
CA THR A 7 29.12 17.05 -31.56
C THR A 7 28.12 15.91 -31.44
N GLY A 8 28.40 14.75 -32.05
CA GLY A 8 27.56 13.55 -31.92
C GLY A 8 27.50 13.02 -30.48
N LEU A 9 28.66 12.94 -29.80
CA LEU A 9 28.76 12.53 -28.40
C LEU A 9 28.02 13.49 -27.46
N LEU A 10 28.15 14.81 -27.67
CA LEU A 10 27.47 15.80 -26.87
C LEU A 10 25.95 15.74 -27.04
N ALA A 11 25.46 15.58 -28.27
CA ALA A 11 24.03 15.43 -28.54
C ALA A 11 23.47 14.16 -27.88
N LEU A 12 24.20 13.05 -27.95
CA LEU A 12 23.82 11.81 -27.26
C LEU A 12 23.74 12.01 -25.74
N LEU A 13 24.74 12.65 -25.15
CA LEU A 13 24.76 12.92 -23.70
C LEU A 13 23.57 13.78 -23.28
N LEU A 14 23.28 14.86 -24.01
CA LEU A 14 22.13 15.73 -23.74
C LEU A 14 20.80 14.97 -23.87
N GLY A 15 20.68 14.10 -24.88
CA GLY A 15 19.52 13.23 -25.03
C GLY A 15 19.33 12.30 -23.83
N LEU A 16 20.40 11.68 -23.33
CA LEU A 16 20.35 10.82 -22.15
C LEU A 16 19.97 11.59 -20.89
N ILE A 17 20.51 12.80 -20.70
CA ILE A 17 20.16 13.67 -19.57
C ILE A 17 18.66 14.02 -19.62
N PHE A 18 18.14 14.39 -20.79
CA PHE A 18 16.73 14.70 -20.96
C PHE A 18 15.83 13.50 -20.63
N VAL A 19 16.17 12.31 -21.13
CA VAL A 19 15.44 11.07 -20.81
C VAL A 19 15.50 10.77 -19.31
N ALA A 20 16.64 10.96 -18.66
CA ALA A 20 16.79 10.74 -17.22
C ALA A 20 15.92 11.72 -16.40
N ILE A 21 15.91 13.01 -16.76
CA ILE A 21 15.06 14.03 -16.11
C ILE A 21 13.58 13.69 -16.31
N PHE A 22 13.19 13.35 -17.53
CA PHE A 22 11.82 12.94 -17.83
C PHE A 22 11.39 11.72 -17.01
N ALA A 23 12.23 10.67 -16.96
CA ALA A 23 11.96 9.46 -16.19
C ALA A 23 11.90 9.74 -14.68
N TYR A 24 12.73 10.67 -14.17
CA TYR A 24 12.74 11.08 -12.77
C TYR A 24 11.41 11.73 -12.37
N HIS A 25 10.99 12.77 -13.09
CA HIS A 25 9.75 13.50 -12.80
C HIS A 25 8.49 12.65 -13.00
N ASN A 26 8.54 11.68 -13.92
CA ASN A 26 7.42 10.77 -14.19
C ASN A 26 7.56 9.42 -13.47
N SER A 27 8.51 9.26 -12.55
CA SER A 27 8.83 7.96 -11.95
C SER A 27 7.62 7.30 -11.26
N TYR A 28 6.76 8.09 -10.61
CA TYR A 28 5.52 7.60 -10.00
C TYR A 28 4.58 6.98 -11.05
N ARG A 29 4.28 7.74 -12.11
CA ARG A 29 3.40 7.31 -13.22
C ARG A 29 3.95 6.07 -13.92
N ILE A 30 5.26 6.05 -14.15
CA ILE A 30 5.96 4.91 -14.74
C ILE A 30 5.84 3.68 -13.82
N ALA A 31 6.01 3.84 -12.50
CA ALA A 31 5.88 2.74 -11.55
C ALA A 31 4.45 2.18 -11.49
N LEU A 32 3.43 3.06 -11.45
CA LEU A 32 2.02 2.67 -11.51
C LEU A 32 1.71 1.89 -12.80
N SER A 33 2.06 2.46 -13.95
CA SER A 33 1.79 1.86 -15.26
C SER A 33 2.49 0.50 -15.41
N ARG A 34 3.74 0.36 -14.94
CA ARG A 34 4.47 -0.92 -14.93
C ARG A 34 3.83 -1.97 -14.01
N ALA A 35 3.15 -1.55 -12.94
CA ALA A 35 2.38 -2.45 -12.07
C ALA A 35 0.98 -2.77 -12.62
N GLY A 36 0.58 -2.21 -13.77
CA GLY A 36 -0.75 -2.41 -14.34
C GLY A 36 -1.85 -1.59 -13.66
N PHE A 37 -1.49 -0.42 -13.11
CA PHE A 37 -2.41 0.55 -12.52
C PHE A 37 -2.54 1.79 -13.42
N SER A 38 -3.73 2.39 -13.42
CA SER A 38 -4.01 3.67 -14.08
C SER A 38 -4.11 4.78 -13.04
N GLU A 39 -3.29 5.82 -13.18
CA GLU A 39 -3.23 6.98 -12.28
C GLU A 39 -4.59 7.67 -12.11
N ASP A 40 -5.44 7.64 -13.14
CA ASP A 40 -6.75 8.30 -13.12
C ASP A 40 -7.80 7.54 -12.28
N SER A 41 -7.48 6.32 -11.83
CA SER A 41 -8.42 5.38 -11.22
C SER A 41 -7.96 4.79 -9.88
N ILE A 42 -6.82 5.27 -9.36
CA ILE A 42 -6.31 4.84 -8.06
C ILE A 42 -6.98 5.61 -6.91
N THR A 43 -7.15 4.93 -5.80
CA THR A 43 -7.54 5.52 -4.52
C THR A 43 -6.41 5.33 -3.52
N TYR A 44 -6.09 6.40 -2.78
CA TYR A 44 -5.09 6.37 -1.72
C TYR A 44 -5.67 5.75 -0.45
N VAL A 45 -4.94 4.79 0.13
CA VAL A 45 -5.29 4.14 1.40
C VAL A 45 -4.46 4.73 2.52
N ASP A 46 -3.15 4.82 2.29
CA ASP A 46 -2.19 5.27 3.28
C ASP A 46 -0.96 5.88 2.60
N THR A 47 -0.36 6.87 3.25
CA THR A 47 0.85 7.55 2.80
C THR A 47 1.70 7.93 4.01
N GLY A 48 3.01 7.79 3.91
CA GLY A 48 3.87 8.14 5.03
C GLY A 48 5.35 7.95 4.75
N ILE A 49 6.12 7.81 5.83
CA ILE A 49 7.55 7.50 5.80
C ILE A 49 7.74 6.13 6.47
N ASP A 50 8.40 5.20 5.77
CA ASP A 50 8.69 3.87 6.31
C ASP A 50 9.83 3.92 7.34
N ASP A 51 10.09 2.79 8.02
CA ASP A 51 11.12 2.70 9.05
C ASP A 51 12.55 2.91 8.50
N ASN A 52 12.73 2.90 7.17
CA ASN A 52 13.99 3.21 6.49
C ASN A 52 14.09 4.69 6.07
N GLY A 53 13.10 5.52 6.39
CA GLY A 53 13.06 6.93 6.02
C GLY A 53 12.57 7.20 4.59
N ASN A 54 12.02 6.19 3.90
CA ASN A 54 11.52 6.35 2.53
C ASN A 54 10.05 6.77 2.52
N GLU A 55 9.68 7.72 1.66
CA GLU A 55 8.28 8.03 1.39
C GLU A 55 7.59 6.78 0.80
N TYR A 56 6.42 6.41 1.33
CA TYR A 56 5.63 5.31 0.78
C TYR A 56 4.19 5.74 0.50
N ARG A 57 3.56 5.01 -0.42
CA ARG A 57 2.15 5.15 -0.78
C ARG A 57 1.54 3.77 -0.92
N VAL A 58 0.39 3.55 -0.30
CA VAL A 58 -0.46 2.39 -0.50
C VAL A 58 -1.72 2.86 -1.22
N VAL A 59 -2.00 2.23 -2.35
CA VAL A 59 -3.14 2.56 -3.20
C VAL A 59 -3.89 1.30 -3.62
N PHE A 60 -5.16 1.46 -3.99
CA PHE A 60 -5.91 0.42 -4.69
C PHE A 60 -6.58 0.97 -5.95
N GLN A 61 -6.96 0.07 -6.85
CA GLN A 61 -7.80 0.36 -8.03
C GLN A 61 -8.91 -0.71 -8.10
N TYR A 62 -10.13 -0.34 -8.47
CA TYR A 62 -11.29 -1.24 -8.45
C TYR A 62 -12.02 -1.43 -9.80
N GLU A 63 -11.72 -0.67 -10.86
CA GLU A 63 -12.53 -0.62 -12.10
C GLU A 63 -12.92 -1.98 -12.69
N ASN A 64 -11.95 -2.85 -12.97
CA ASN A 64 -12.21 -4.19 -13.54
C ASN A 64 -11.98 -5.30 -12.51
N MET A 65 -11.04 -5.07 -11.60
CA MET A 65 -10.66 -5.99 -10.54
C MET A 65 -9.96 -5.18 -9.46
N ILE A 66 -10.23 -5.51 -8.20
CA ILE A 66 -9.54 -4.89 -7.08
C ILE A 66 -8.07 -5.30 -7.13
N LYS A 67 -7.15 -4.34 -7.08
CA LYS A 67 -5.71 -4.59 -6.96
C LYS A 67 -5.13 -3.65 -5.93
N PHE A 68 -4.11 -4.10 -5.22
CA PHE A 68 -3.38 -3.32 -4.23
C PHE A 68 -1.95 -3.08 -4.68
N LEU A 69 -1.43 -1.91 -4.36
CA LEU A 69 -0.07 -1.52 -4.70
C LEU A 69 0.54 -0.73 -3.55
N ARG A 70 1.71 -1.17 -3.10
CA ARG A 70 2.60 -0.37 -2.26
C ARG A 70 3.79 0.09 -3.10
N LEU A 71 4.05 1.39 -3.04
CA LEU A 71 5.24 2.00 -3.62
C LEU A 71 6.08 2.63 -2.53
N THR A 72 7.40 2.61 -2.69
CA THR A 72 8.33 3.42 -1.90
C THR A 72 9.18 4.26 -2.82
N LYS A 73 9.53 5.45 -2.35
CA LYS A 73 10.43 6.38 -3.01
C LYS A 73 11.82 6.15 -2.46
N ASP A 74 12.76 5.78 -3.32
CA ASP A 74 14.12 5.55 -2.87
C ASP A 74 14.85 6.85 -2.50
N LYS A 75 16.07 6.71 -1.97
CA LYS A 75 16.95 7.83 -1.58
C LYS A 75 17.27 8.82 -2.72
N TYR A 76 17.06 8.45 -3.98
CA TYR A 76 17.26 9.33 -5.12
C TYR A 76 15.97 10.09 -5.51
N GLY A 77 14.84 9.79 -4.87
CA GLY A 77 13.53 10.38 -5.19
C GLY A 77 12.75 9.60 -6.25
N ILE A 78 13.18 8.38 -6.60
CA ILE A 78 12.55 7.57 -7.64
C ILE A 78 11.56 6.60 -7.00
N TRP A 79 10.32 6.62 -7.48
CA TRP A 79 9.29 5.67 -7.06
C TRP A 79 9.56 4.26 -7.57
N LYS A 80 9.43 3.28 -6.68
CA LYS A 80 9.54 1.85 -6.95
C LYS A 80 8.35 1.13 -6.38
N VAL A 81 7.90 0.12 -7.11
CA VAL A 81 6.90 -0.84 -6.65
C VAL A 81 7.58 -1.77 -5.64
N THR A 82 7.05 -1.82 -4.41
CA THR A 82 7.55 -2.73 -3.38
C THR A 82 6.63 -3.93 -3.17
N GLU A 83 5.34 -3.77 -3.44
CA GLU A 83 4.39 -4.86 -3.30
C GLU A 83 3.21 -4.66 -4.24
N VAL A 84 2.80 -5.72 -4.93
CA VAL A 84 1.61 -5.77 -5.77
C VAL A 84 0.79 -6.95 -5.31
N CYS A 85 -0.48 -6.72 -5.00
CA CYS A 85 -1.42 -7.81 -4.72
C CYS A 85 -2.55 -7.76 -5.75
N VAL A 86 -2.70 -8.83 -6.50
CA VAL A 86 -3.74 -9.00 -7.51
C VAL A 86 -4.57 -10.26 -7.20
N PRO A 87 -5.86 -10.27 -7.55
CA PRO A 87 -6.75 -11.41 -7.36
C PRO A 87 -6.17 -12.69 -7.92
N ASN A 88 -6.16 -13.71 -7.06
CA ASN A 88 -5.92 -15.08 -7.46
C ASN A 88 -7.28 -15.76 -7.62
N SER A 89 -7.50 -16.45 -8.74
CA SER A 89 -8.73 -17.21 -9.03
C SER A 89 -9.22 -18.15 -7.92
N LYS A 90 -8.35 -18.54 -6.99
CA LYS A 90 -8.67 -19.44 -5.87
C LYS A 90 -8.96 -18.73 -4.54
N ALA A 91 -8.65 -17.44 -4.42
CA ALA A 91 -8.80 -16.69 -3.18
C ALA A 91 -10.12 -15.92 -3.16
N GLN A 92 -10.87 -16.00 -2.05
CA GLN A 92 -12.13 -15.25 -1.88
C GLN A 92 -11.92 -13.73 -1.81
N TYR A 93 -10.72 -13.31 -1.40
CA TYR A 93 -10.31 -11.92 -1.30
C TYR A 93 -8.80 -11.81 -1.52
N ILE A 94 -8.33 -10.59 -1.79
CA ILE A 94 -6.91 -10.25 -1.75
C ILE A 94 -6.56 -9.58 -0.43
N ALA A 95 -5.32 -9.74 0.01
CA ALA A 95 -4.82 -9.11 1.22
C ALA A 95 -3.43 -8.50 1.01
N MET A 96 -3.15 -7.39 1.66
CA MET A 96 -1.83 -6.75 1.72
C MET A 96 -1.61 -6.22 3.13
N GLY A 97 -0.42 -6.50 3.70
CA GLY A 97 -0.08 -6.11 5.06
C GLY A 97 1.21 -5.32 5.11
N TRP A 98 1.29 -4.37 6.04
CA TRP A 98 2.54 -3.68 6.35
C TRP A 98 2.59 -3.29 7.82
N MET A 99 3.80 -3.01 8.30
CA MET A 99 4.04 -2.58 9.66
C MET A 99 4.98 -1.38 9.66
N ARG A 100 4.86 -0.56 10.70
CA ARG A 100 5.75 0.57 10.99
C ARG A 100 6.06 0.59 12.48
N MET A 101 7.24 1.03 12.85
CA MET A 101 7.55 1.30 14.26
C MET A 101 6.78 2.55 14.71
N ALA A 102 5.94 2.39 15.74
CA ALA A 102 5.15 3.49 16.29
C ALA A 102 5.88 4.18 17.45
N GLY A 103 6.61 3.42 18.27
CA GLY A 103 7.32 4.00 19.41
C GLY A 103 8.10 3.00 20.24
N ILE A 104 8.84 3.52 21.21
CA ILE A 104 9.58 2.73 22.20
C ILE A 104 9.16 3.21 23.58
N ARG A 105 8.61 2.31 24.40
CA ARG A 105 8.35 2.55 25.82
C ARG A 105 9.55 2.06 26.61
N ARG A 106 10.10 2.91 27.47
CA ARG A 106 11.15 2.55 28.43
C ARG A 106 10.62 2.76 29.84
N TYR A 107 10.65 1.70 30.65
CA TYR A 107 10.08 1.74 32.00
C TYR A 107 11.13 2.05 33.07
N ASP A 108 12.40 1.78 32.79
CA ASP A 108 13.51 2.18 33.65
C ASP A 108 14.79 2.50 32.86
N VAL A 109 15.81 2.97 33.58
CA VAL A 109 17.15 3.27 33.02
C VAL A 109 17.96 1.97 32.79
N LYS A 110 17.48 0.82 33.30
CA LYS A 110 18.20 -0.47 33.31
C LYS A 110 17.89 -1.37 32.12
N GLY A 111 16.92 -1.02 31.27
CA GLY A 111 16.93 -1.45 29.88
C GLY A 111 15.78 -2.34 29.43
N GLU A 112 14.67 -2.42 30.18
CA GLU A 112 13.45 -3.01 29.62
C GLU A 112 12.77 -1.99 28.70
N SER A 113 12.78 -2.28 27.41
CA SER A 113 12.09 -1.50 26.39
C SER A 113 11.09 -2.33 25.63
N ASP A 114 9.85 -1.85 25.56
CA ASP A 114 8.82 -2.39 24.67
C ASP A 114 8.79 -1.55 23.40
N ILE A 115 8.84 -2.20 22.25
CA ILE A 115 8.66 -1.56 20.94
C ILE A 115 7.19 -1.73 20.56
N GLU A 116 6.55 -0.63 20.20
CA GLU A 116 5.18 -0.60 19.68
C GLU A 116 5.21 -0.46 18.17
N PHE A 117 4.34 -1.20 17.49
CA PHE A 117 4.19 -1.17 16.05
C PHE A 117 2.81 -0.66 15.67
N GLU A 118 2.74 0.10 14.59
CA GLU A 118 1.53 0.36 13.83
C GLU A 118 1.42 -0.74 12.76
N MET A 119 0.37 -1.56 12.86
CA MET A 119 0.13 -2.67 11.96
C MET A 119 -1.03 -2.32 11.05
N HIS A 120 -0.89 -2.60 9.77
CA HIS A 120 -1.93 -2.39 8.77
C HIS A 120 -2.21 -3.69 8.03
N MET A 121 -3.49 -4.01 7.84
CA MET A 121 -3.94 -5.09 6.97
C MET A 121 -5.07 -4.58 6.10
N MET A 122 -4.90 -4.70 4.79
CA MET A 122 -5.91 -4.36 3.81
C MET A 122 -6.48 -5.62 3.17
N TYR A 123 -7.79 -5.69 3.02
CA TYR A 123 -8.53 -6.79 2.41
C TYR A 123 -9.45 -6.28 1.31
N GLY A 124 -9.55 -6.98 0.18
CA GLY A 124 -10.38 -6.56 -0.94
C GLY A 124 -11.13 -7.70 -1.57
N GLY A 125 -12.43 -7.51 -1.81
CA GLY A 125 -13.31 -8.52 -2.40
C GLY A 125 -14.45 -7.88 -3.21
N ASN A 126 -15.18 -8.69 -3.96
CA ASN A 126 -16.24 -8.24 -4.88
C ASN A 126 -17.61 -8.90 -4.63
N THR A 127 -17.83 -9.37 -3.40
CA THR A 127 -18.98 -10.18 -2.99
C THR A 127 -19.91 -9.47 -1.99
N ALA A 128 -19.77 -8.15 -1.81
CA ALA A 128 -20.65 -7.43 -0.89
C ALA A 128 -22.11 -7.44 -1.39
N THR A 129 -23.04 -7.83 -0.52
CA THR A 129 -24.48 -7.90 -0.83
C THR A 129 -25.26 -6.71 -0.29
N LYS A 130 -24.67 -5.97 0.64
CA LYS A 130 -25.20 -4.75 1.27
C LYS A 130 -24.04 -3.86 1.71
N GLN A 131 -24.33 -2.69 2.25
CA GLN A 131 -23.32 -1.83 2.86
C GLN A 131 -22.62 -2.57 4.01
N ILE A 132 -21.29 -2.62 3.95
CA ILE A 132 -20.46 -3.21 5.00
C ILE A 132 -20.40 -2.24 6.17
N GLU A 133 -20.94 -2.67 7.30
CA GLU A 133 -20.82 -2.00 8.58
C GLU A 133 -20.17 -2.99 9.56
N ILE A 134 -19.03 -2.60 10.12
CA ILE A 134 -18.29 -3.38 11.10
C ILE A 134 -18.44 -2.67 12.44
N PRO A 135 -19.30 -3.17 13.36
CA PRO A 135 -19.47 -2.58 14.67
C PRO A 135 -18.16 -2.53 15.46
N ALA A 136 -17.93 -1.48 16.24
CA ALA A 136 -16.72 -1.36 17.03
C ALA A 136 -16.67 -2.42 18.15
N GLU A 137 -17.82 -2.91 18.60
CA GLU A 137 -17.98 -3.87 19.68
C GLU A 137 -17.44 -5.28 19.33
N ILE A 138 -17.36 -5.60 18.03
CA ILE A 138 -16.81 -6.88 17.56
C ILE A 138 -15.33 -6.78 17.18
N LEU A 139 -14.76 -5.57 17.19
CA LEU A 139 -13.34 -5.35 16.96
C LEU A 139 -12.56 -5.40 18.29
N PRO A 140 -11.29 -5.86 18.26
CA PRO A 140 -10.40 -5.64 19.39
C PRO A 140 -10.28 -4.16 19.73
N SER A 141 -10.14 -3.83 21.01
CA SER A 141 -10.24 -2.45 21.53
C SER A 141 -9.21 -1.45 20.98
N ASN A 142 -8.13 -1.94 20.36
CA ASN A 142 -7.06 -1.15 19.75
C ASN A 142 -7.04 -1.21 18.21
N VAL A 143 -8.10 -1.75 17.60
CA VAL A 143 -8.24 -1.90 16.15
C VAL A 143 -9.27 -0.91 15.62
N SER A 144 -8.90 -0.18 14.56
CA SER A 144 -9.83 0.59 13.74
C SER A 144 -9.93 -0.03 12.35
N VAL A 145 -11.04 0.24 11.65
CA VAL A 145 -11.24 -0.19 10.26
C VAL A 145 -11.78 0.95 9.43
N ASN A 146 -11.16 1.18 8.28
CA ASN A 146 -11.70 2.02 7.22
C ASN A 146 -12.37 1.12 6.18
N VAL A 147 -13.57 1.49 5.75
CA VAL A 147 -14.35 0.75 4.75
C VAL A 147 -14.50 1.63 3.51
N PHE A 148 -14.03 1.12 2.38
CA PHE A 148 -14.40 1.62 1.06
C PHE A 148 -15.30 0.59 0.39
N GLN A 149 -16.40 1.05 -0.22
CA GLN A 149 -17.30 0.17 -0.95
C GLN A 149 -17.87 0.89 -2.17
N ALA A 150 -17.93 0.17 -3.29
CA ALA A 150 -18.60 0.57 -4.52
C ALA A 150 -19.35 -0.66 -5.07
N GLU A 151 -20.68 -0.60 -5.07
CA GLU A 151 -21.54 -1.74 -5.42
C GLU A 151 -21.19 -2.99 -4.60
N THR A 152 -20.76 -4.07 -5.24
CA THR A 152 -20.35 -5.32 -4.59
C THR A 152 -18.85 -5.34 -4.25
N ALA A 153 -18.06 -4.40 -4.77
CA ALA A 153 -16.63 -4.27 -4.51
C ALA A 153 -16.38 -3.54 -3.20
N TYR A 154 -15.46 -4.06 -2.39
CA TYR A 154 -15.11 -3.48 -1.11
C TYR A 154 -13.61 -3.59 -0.83
N VAL A 155 -13.10 -2.63 -0.07
CA VAL A 155 -11.76 -2.62 0.52
C VAL A 155 -11.89 -2.27 1.99
N LEU A 156 -11.32 -3.12 2.86
CA LEU A 156 -11.26 -2.93 4.30
C LEU A 156 -9.81 -2.67 4.66
N HIS A 157 -9.54 -1.61 5.43
CA HIS A 157 -8.20 -1.30 5.92
C HIS A 157 -8.23 -1.26 7.44
N PHE A 158 -7.67 -2.29 8.06
CA PHE A 158 -7.53 -2.40 9.51
C PHE A 158 -6.21 -1.80 9.96
N VAL A 159 -6.25 -1.01 11.03
CA VAL A 159 -5.09 -0.41 11.66
C VAL A 159 -5.12 -0.71 13.16
N THR A 160 -3.97 -1.03 13.73
CA THR A 160 -3.82 -1.20 15.19
C THR A 160 -2.45 -0.76 15.65
N TYR A 161 -2.39 -0.26 16.88
CA TYR A 161 -1.14 0.00 17.58
C TYR A 161 -0.89 -1.06 18.64
N GLY A 162 0.34 -1.56 18.72
CA GLY A 162 0.76 -2.48 19.78
C GLY A 162 1.66 -3.61 19.28
N LYS A 163 1.41 -4.83 19.76
CA LYS A 163 2.24 -6.00 19.46
C LYS A 163 1.98 -6.53 18.04
N PRO A 164 3.02 -7.05 17.36
CA PRO A 164 2.86 -7.74 16.08
C PRO A 164 1.85 -8.89 16.20
N GLY A 165 1.05 -9.09 15.16
CA GLY A 165 0.10 -10.20 15.09
C GLY A 165 -1.28 -9.93 15.69
N THR A 166 -1.54 -8.74 16.25
CA THR A 166 -2.89 -8.35 16.73
C THR A 166 -3.94 -8.51 15.62
N LEU A 167 -3.62 -8.07 14.39
CA LEU A 167 -4.54 -8.22 13.24
C LEU A 167 -4.68 -9.66 12.71
N ASN A 168 -3.75 -10.56 13.05
CA ASN A 168 -3.83 -11.96 12.62
C ASN A 168 -4.92 -12.74 13.38
N GLN A 169 -5.47 -12.14 14.44
CA GLN A 169 -6.56 -12.71 15.23
C GLN A 169 -7.94 -12.45 14.61
N ILE A 170 -8.01 -11.55 13.61
CA ILE A 170 -9.26 -11.20 12.95
C ILE A 170 -9.46 -12.14 11.75
N ASP A 171 -10.40 -13.07 11.88
CA ASP A 171 -10.87 -13.89 10.77
C ASP A 171 -11.82 -13.06 9.89
N ILE A 172 -11.29 -12.54 8.78
CA ILE A 172 -12.02 -11.63 7.89
C ILE A 172 -13.21 -12.30 7.20
N PRO A 173 -13.09 -13.51 6.62
CA PRO A 173 -14.24 -14.27 6.15
C PRO A 173 -15.33 -14.37 7.21
N HIS A 174 -14.97 -14.81 8.42
CA HIS A 174 -15.94 -14.97 9.48
C HIS A 174 -16.59 -13.65 9.90
N LEU A 175 -15.81 -12.57 10.01
CA LEU A 175 -16.30 -11.22 10.33
C LEU A 175 -17.34 -10.74 9.30
N LEU A 176 -17.06 -10.98 8.01
CA LEU A 176 -17.94 -10.54 6.92
C LEU A 176 -19.19 -11.42 6.79
N GLU A 177 -19.07 -12.72 7.06
CA GLU A 177 -20.21 -13.64 7.17
C GLU A 177 -21.11 -13.30 8.36
N GLN A 178 -20.53 -13.06 9.55
CA GLN A 178 -21.28 -12.71 10.77
C GLN A 178 -22.10 -11.43 10.62
N THR A 179 -21.55 -10.44 9.91
CA THR A 179 -22.26 -9.20 9.60
C THR A 179 -23.28 -9.36 8.47
N GLY A 180 -23.31 -10.53 7.80
CA GLY A 180 -24.17 -10.84 6.67
C GLY A 180 -23.91 -9.91 5.47
N CYS A 181 -22.68 -9.40 5.35
CA CYS A 181 -22.32 -8.42 4.33
C CYS A 181 -21.76 -9.07 3.06
N ILE A 182 -21.32 -10.32 3.14
CA ILE A 182 -20.89 -11.13 2.00
C ILE A 182 -21.76 -12.38 1.88
N ARG A 183 -21.74 -12.99 0.69
CA ARG A 183 -22.45 -14.24 0.36
C ARG A 183 -21.51 -15.43 0.34
#